data_AF-A0A2G8SI72-F1
#
_entry.id   AF-A0A2G8SI72-F1
#
_cell.length_a   1.000
_cell.length_b   1.000
_cell.length_c   1.000
_cell.angle_alpha   90.00
_cell.angle_beta   90.00
_cell.angle_gamma   90.00
#
_symmetry.space_group_name_H-M   'P 1'
#
loop_
_entity.id
_entity.type
_entity.pdbx_description
1 polymer ?
#
loop_
_entity_poly.entity_id
_entity_poly.type
_entity_poly.pdbx_seq_one_letter_code
_entity_poly.pdbx_strand_id
1 'polypeptide(L)'
;MVRTHFPLLSQYLWMKIDFVAMVREADGPEALAAAKMLAQEAKTYVVFTRSVAVPCFGGDPTSQYTVDIVTRGPRLVDDTEGFSSDMPNPPLPFPDCAHWLASTVDVAVQRVSEGLNNNKAHNLPPAQVYLINSANDQEWDRLIEERVRRLASGACLPQSSEDDPFLDSFVPLVDVGVDIAERFAGSDQLPTIYDYFEERAKIKRILITARDRAAGRECCAIASSSSTKQPSDSGTGSFKDSATQSKLIYQD
;
A
#
# COMPACT_ATOMS: atom_id res chain seq x y z
N MET A 1 -22.07 17.92 -15.38
CA MET A 1 -21.43 16.62 -15.13
C MET A 1 -20.61 16.77 -13.86
N VAL A 2 -20.85 15.95 -12.84
CA VAL A 2 -20.16 16.05 -11.54
C VAL A 2 -18.83 15.31 -11.67
N ARG A 3 -17.72 16.06 -11.62
CA ARG A 3 -16.38 15.48 -11.50
C ARG A 3 -15.95 15.50 -10.04
N THR A 4 -15.33 14.43 -9.59
CA THR A 4 -14.73 14.35 -8.24
C THR A 4 -13.23 14.13 -8.38
N HIS A 5 -12.44 14.63 -7.43
CA HIS A 5 -10.99 14.42 -7.48
C HIS A 5 -10.54 13.02 -7.04
N PHE A 6 -11.45 12.28 -6.39
CA PHE A 6 -11.25 10.94 -5.89
C PHE A 6 -12.43 10.05 -6.28
N PRO A 7 -12.23 8.73 -6.42
CA PRO A 7 -13.28 7.83 -6.86
C PRO A 7 -14.41 7.74 -5.82
N LEU A 8 -15.63 7.49 -6.30
CA LEU A 8 -16.75 7.16 -5.42
C LEU A 8 -16.66 5.70 -4.97
N LEU A 9 -17.38 5.37 -3.91
CA LEU A 9 -17.50 4.00 -3.41
C LEU A 9 -18.41 3.17 -4.29
N SER A 10 -18.27 1.84 -4.21
CA SER A 10 -19.05 0.86 -4.94
C SER A 10 -18.89 0.96 -6.47
N GLN A 11 -17.70 1.35 -6.91
CA GLN A 11 -17.36 1.50 -8.32
C GLN A 11 -16.20 0.58 -8.69
N TYR A 12 -16.25 0.07 -9.92
CA TYR A 12 -15.05 -0.50 -10.51
C TYR A 12 -14.21 0.62 -11.11
N LEU A 13 -12.90 0.50 -10.93
CA LEU A 13 -11.89 1.35 -11.53
C LEU A 13 -10.70 0.51 -11.96
N TRP A 14 -9.85 1.07 -12.80
CA TRP A 14 -8.52 0.54 -13.00
C TRP A 14 -7.55 1.28 -12.09
N MET A 15 -6.54 0.56 -11.58
CA MET A 15 -5.45 1.16 -10.81
C MET A 15 -4.08 0.71 -11.31
N LYS A 16 -3.06 1.52 -11.03
CA LYS A 16 -1.66 1.23 -11.32
C LYS A 16 -0.78 1.80 -10.21
N ILE A 17 0.18 1.04 -9.70
CA ILE A 17 1.12 1.54 -8.66
C ILE A 17 2.01 2.63 -9.27
N ASP A 18 2.06 3.81 -8.65
CA ASP A 18 2.98 4.89 -9.03
C ASP A 18 4.32 4.73 -8.30
N PHE A 19 5.13 3.81 -8.81
CA PHE A 19 6.47 3.53 -8.30
C PHE A 19 7.33 4.79 -8.17
N VAL A 20 7.22 5.73 -9.12
CA VAL A 20 8.08 6.92 -9.19
C VAL A 20 7.69 7.95 -8.15
N ALA A 21 6.39 8.22 -7.97
CA ALA A 21 5.95 9.12 -6.92
C ALA A 21 6.26 8.57 -5.52
N MET A 22 6.16 7.25 -5.30
CA MET A 22 6.47 6.64 -4.01
C MET A 22 7.91 6.85 -3.55
N VAL A 23 8.87 6.87 -4.47
CA VAL A 23 10.30 7.07 -4.13
C VAL A 23 10.76 8.52 -4.23
N ARG A 24 9.89 9.44 -4.66
CA ARG A 24 10.28 10.84 -4.93
C ARG A 24 10.86 11.52 -3.70
N GLU A 25 10.34 11.20 -2.52
CA GLU A 25 10.78 11.76 -1.23
C GLU A 25 11.95 11.00 -0.60
N ALA A 26 12.28 9.80 -1.09
CA ALA A 26 13.35 8.97 -0.51
C ALA A 26 14.79 9.44 -0.87
N ASP A 27 14.91 10.59 -1.55
CA ASP A 27 16.13 11.32 -1.89
C ASP A 27 17.34 10.43 -2.26
N GLY A 28 17.19 9.67 -3.35
CA GLY A 28 18.23 8.80 -3.86
C GLY A 28 18.12 8.57 -5.37
N PRO A 29 19.14 8.95 -6.20
CA PRO A 29 19.09 8.75 -7.64
C PRO A 29 18.99 7.28 -8.04
N GLU A 30 19.56 6.38 -7.22
CA GLU A 30 19.47 4.94 -7.42
C GLU A 30 18.05 4.40 -7.19
N ALA A 31 17.37 4.85 -6.12
CA ALA A 31 15.99 4.46 -5.83
C ALA A 31 15.04 4.96 -6.94
N LEU A 32 15.26 6.19 -7.41
CA LEU A 32 14.51 6.75 -8.53
C LEU A 32 14.76 5.98 -9.84
N ALA A 33 16.00 5.57 -10.12
CA ALA A 33 16.30 4.75 -11.29
C ALA A 33 15.63 3.38 -11.21
N ALA A 34 15.68 2.71 -10.05
CA ALA A 34 15.01 1.43 -9.82
C ALA A 34 13.49 1.54 -9.97
N ALA A 35 12.86 2.57 -9.39
CA ALA A 35 11.43 2.80 -9.53
C ALA A 35 11.00 3.10 -10.97
N LYS A 36 11.83 3.82 -11.74
CA LYS A 36 11.57 4.06 -13.17
C LYS A 36 11.60 2.77 -13.98
N MET A 37 12.49 1.82 -13.65
CA MET A 37 12.49 0.50 -14.30
C MET A 37 11.21 -0.27 -13.96
N LEU A 38 10.80 -0.32 -12.68
CA LEU A 38 9.54 -0.96 -12.30
C LEU A 38 8.32 -0.31 -12.96
N ALA A 39 8.30 1.03 -13.10
CA ALA A 39 7.20 1.75 -13.73
C ALA A 39 6.97 1.38 -15.20
N GLN A 40 8.00 0.88 -15.91
CA GLN A 40 7.90 0.38 -17.28
C GLN A 40 7.18 -0.97 -17.36
N GLU A 41 7.36 -1.81 -16.36
CA GLU A 41 6.75 -3.16 -16.26
C GLU A 41 5.44 -3.16 -15.47
N ALA A 42 5.08 -2.00 -14.91
CA ALA A 42 3.97 -1.83 -14.00
C ALA A 42 2.63 -2.25 -14.61
N LYS A 43 1.99 -3.22 -13.97
CA LYS A 43 0.70 -3.80 -14.38
C LYS A 43 -0.46 -2.87 -14.04
N THR A 44 -1.56 -3.00 -14.79
CA THR A 44 -2.82 -2.29 -14.52
C THR A 44 -3.84 -3.30 -14.01
N TYR A 45 -4.41 -3.03 -12.85
CA TYR A 45 -5.36 -3.89 -12.16
C TYR A 45 -6.78 -3.35 -12.32
N VAL A 46 -7.78 -4.23 -12.32
CA VAL A 46 -9.18 -3.83 -12.10
C VAL A 46 -9.45 -3.98 -10.62
N VAL A 47 -10.05 -2.98 -9.99
CA VAL A 47 -10.42 -3.04 -8.57
C VAL A 47 -11.83 -2.52 -8.33
N PHE A 48 -12.39 -2.89 -7.20
CA PHE A 48 -13.67 -2.42 -6.70
C PHE A 48 -13.47 -1.58 -5.43
N THR A 49 -14.02 -0.37 -5.39
CA THR A 49 -13.88 0.53 -4.23
C THR A 49 -14.87 0.19 -3.13
N ARG A 50 -14.39 -0.23 -1.95
CA ARG A 50 -15.28 -0.56 -0.83
C ARG A 50 -15.54 0.61 0.08
N SER A 51 -14.47 1.16 0.65
CA SER A 51 -14.53 2.18 1.69
C SER A 51 -13.37 3.15 1.57
N VAL A 52 -13.53 4.31 2.20
CA VAL A 52 -12.44 5.26 2.44
C VAL A 52 -11.88 4.94 3.83
N ALA A 53 -10.66 4.42 3.87
CA ALA A 53 -9.98 4.12 5.13
C ALA A 53 -9.52 5.41 5.83
N VAL A 54 -8.91 6.32 5.07
CA VAL A 54 -8.48 7.65 5.55
C VAL A 54 -8.89 8.71 4.53
N PRO A 55 -9.93 9.51 4.82
CA PRO A 55 -10.33 10.59 3.94
C PRO A 55 -9.25 11.68 3.92
N CYS A 56 -9.02 12.28 2.76
CA CYS A 56 -8.16 13.45 2.65
C CYS A 56 -8.78 14.62 3.44
N PHE A 57 -8.02 15.23 4.34
CA PHE A 57 -8.41 16.48 4.99
C PHE A 57 -7.44 17.59 4.56
N GLY A 58 -7.88 18.84 4.55
CA GLY A 58 -6.93 19.97 4.53
C GLY A 58 -5.99 20.08 3.32
N GLY A 59 -6.40 19.69 2.12
CA GLY A 59 -5.58 19.85 0.90
C GLY A 59 -4.59 18.72 0.64
N ASP A 60 -4.64 17.64 1.42
CA ASP A 60 -3.83 16.44 1.18
C ASP A 60 -3.98 15.94 -0.26
N PRO A 61 -2.86 15.59 -0.92
CA PRO A 61 -2.88 15.16 -2.31
C PRO A 61 -3.33 13.71 -2.48
N THR A 62 -3.63 12.99 -1.39
CA THR A 62 -3.98 11.58 -1.41
C THR A 62 -5.11 11.26 -0.43
N SER A 63 -5.86 10.20 -0.71
CA SER A 63 -6.83 9.60 0.23
C SER A 63 -6.64 8.09 0.22
N GLN A 64 -6.74 7.45 1.40
CA GLN A 64 -6.59 6.00 1.49
C GLN A 64 -7.93 5.31 1.30
N TYR A 65 -7.92 4.27 0.48
CA TYR A 65 -9.06 3.45 0.14
C TYR A 65 -8.76 1.99 0.46
N THR A 66 -9.78 1.28 0.89
CA THR A 66 -9.78 -0.18 0.89
C THR A 66 -10.46 -0.64 -0.40
N VAL A 67 -9.75 -1.43 -1.20
CA VAL A 67 -10.19 -1.90 -2.52
C VAL A 67 -10.08 -3.41 -2.63
N ASP A 68 -10.95 -4.03 -3.42
CA ASP A 68 -10.84 -5.45 -3.79
C ASP A 68 -10.24 -5.57 -5.19
N ILE A 69 -9.16 -6.34 -5.37
CA ILE A 69 -8.58 -6.62 -6.69
C ILE A 69 -9.39 -7.68 -7.44
N VAL A 70 -9.87 -7.30 -8.62
CA VAL A 70 -10.62 -8.17 -9.52
C VAL A 70 -9.65 -8.85 -10.48
N THR A 71 -9.70 -10.19 -10.52
CA THR A 71 -8.86 -10.99 -11.43
C THR A 71 -9.74 -11.82 -12.36
N ARG A 72 -9.12 -12.35 -13.44
CA ARG A 72 -9.77 -13.30 -14.35
C ARG A 72 -9.46 -14.73 -13.94
N GLY A 73 -10.42 -15.61 -14.17
CA GLY A 73 -10.27 -17.05 -14.00
C GLY A 73 -11.00 -17.61 -12.78
N PRO A 74 -11.17 -18.94 -12.73
CA PRO A 74 -11.66 -19.60 -11.53
C PRO A 74 -10.74 -19.22 -10.37
N ARG A 75 -11.33 -19.08 -9.18
CA ARG A 75 -10.54 -18.90 -7.95
C ARG A 75 -9.46 -19.99 -7.91
N LEU A 76 -8.20 -19.61 -7.71
CA LEU A 76 -7.19 -20.61 -7.46
C LEU A 76 -7.58 -21.29 -6.15
N VAL A 77 -7.74 -22.61 -6.23
CA VAL A 77 -7.80 -23.43 -5.02
C VAL A 77 -6.42 -23.33 -4.41
N ASP A 78 -6.33 -22.64 -3.29
CA ASP A 78 -5.13 -22.60 -2.48
C ASP A 78 -5.50 -23.24 -1.13
N ASP A 79 -5.24 -24.55 -1.09
CA ASP A 79 -5.45 -25.40 0.09
C ASP A 79 -4.62 -24.94 1.29
N THR A 80 -3.55 -24.17 1.05
CA THR A 80 -2.73 -23.64 2.16
C THR A 80 -3.46 -22.51 2.88
N GLU A 81 -4.17 -21.67 2.15
CA GLU A 81 -4.93 -20.55 2.73
C GLU A 81 -6.43 -20.88 2.92
N GLY A 82 -6.90 -22.04 2.47
CA GLY A 82 -8.28 -22.53 2.69
C GLY A 82 -9.31 -22.07 1.66
N PHE A 83 -8.89 -21.71 0.44
CA PHE A 83 -9.79 -21.23 -0.61
C PHE A 83 -10.45 -22.37 -1.39
N SER A 84 -11.78 -22.32 -1.58
CA SER A 84 -12.56 -23.29 -2.39
C SER A 84 -13.14 -22.69 -3.67
N SER A 85 -13.31 -23.53 -4.70
CA SER A 85 -13.70 -23.14 -6.08
C SER A 85 -15.20 -22.99 -6.33
N ASP A 86 -16.06 -23.38 -5.38
CA ASP A 86 -17.51 -23.59 -5.52
C ASP A 86 -18.37 -22.39 -5.11
N MET A 87 -17.78 -21.21 -4.92
CA MET A 87 -18.51 -20.01 -4.51
C MET A 87 -19.16 -19.28 -5.70
N PRO A 88 -20.38 -18.74 -5.56
CA PRO A 88 -21.07 -18.05 -6.64
C PRO A 88 -20.35 -16.75 -7.01
N ASN A 89 -19.96 -16.62 -8.28
CA ASN A 89 -19.42 -15.37 -8.81
C ASN A 89 -20.57 -14.36 -9.00
N PRO A 90 -20.55 -13.19 -8.34
CA PRO A 90 -21.50 -12.14 -8.64
C PRO A 90 -21.31 -11.69 -10.10
N PRO A 91 -22.39 -11.24 -10.78
CA PRO A 91 -22.29 -10.76 -12.15
C PRO A 91 -21.32 -9.56 -12.19
N LEU A 92 -20.14 -9.79 -12.75
CA LEU A 92 -19.11 -8.79 -12.93
C LEU A 92 -19.34 -8.04 -14.26
N PRO A 93 -18.78 -6.83 -14.41
CA PRO A 93 -18.81 -6.09 -15.68
C PRO A 93 -18.20 -6.88 -16.85
N PHE A 94 -17.43 -7.93 -16.55
CA PHE A 94 -16.77 -8.78 -17.53
C PHE A 94 -17.14 -10.24 -17.29
N PRO A 95 -17.42 -11.03 -18.35
CA PRO A 95 -17.48 -12.48 -18.27
C PRO A 95 -16.18 -13.04 -17.67
N ASP A 96 -16.28 -14.11 -16.88
CA ASP A 96 -15.15 -14.87 -16.33
C ASP A 96 -14.21 -14.13 -15.36
N CYS A 97 -14.62 -12.95 -14.89
CA CYS A 97 -13.97 -12.33 -13.74
C CYS A 97 -14.54 -12.93 -12.44
N ALA A 98 -13.75 -12.84 -11.36
CA ALA A 98 -14.19 -13.14 -10.01
C ALA A 98 -13.71 -12.05 -9.04
N HIS A 99 -14.56 -11.71 -8.05
CA HIS A 99 -14.08 -11.02 -6.86
C HIS A 99 -13.32 -12.02 -6.01
N TRP A 100 -12.04 -11.75 -5.78
CA TRP A 100 -11.21 -12.51 -4.86
C TRP A 100 -11.35 -11.87 -3.48
N LEU A 101 -11.89 -12.57 -2.49
CA LEU A 101 -12.25 -11.90 -1.22
C LEU A 101 -11.02 -11.69 -0.31
N ALA A 102 -9.94 -12.46 -0.51
CA ALA A 102 -8.61 -12.15 0.03
C ALA A 102 -7.83 -11.08 -0.78
N SER A 103 -8.48 -10.40 -1.72
CA SER A 103 -7.86 -9.32 -2.49
C SER A 103 -8.07 -7.94 -1.92
N THR A 104 -8.68 -7.86 -0.74
CA THR A 104 -8.87 -6.60 -0.04
C THR A 104 -7.52 -6.04 0.38
N VAL A 105 -7.17 -4.88 -0.17
CA VAL A 105 -5.90 -4.18 0.10
C VAL A 105 -6.15 -2.70 0.32
N ASP A 106 -5.34 -2.10 1.18
CA ASP A 106 -5.33 -0.65 1.34
C ASP A 106 -4.39 -0.01 0.33
N VAL A 107 -4.86 1.05 -0.32
CA VAL A 107 -4.11 1.84 -1.31
C VAL A 107 -4.28 3.32 -1.04
N ALA A 108 -3.22 4.10 -1.28
CA ALA A 108 -3.30 5.55 -1.28
C ALA A 108 -3.60 6.01 -2.71
N VAL A 109 -4.76 6.63 -2.93
CA VAL A 109 -5.17 7.13 -4.25
C VAL A 109 -4.72 8.58 -4.38
N GLN A 110 -3.97 8.87 -5.43
CA GLN A 110 -3.58 10.24 -5.73
C GLN A 110 -4.77 11.08 -6.25
N ARG A 111 -4.82 12.34 -5.84
CA ARG A 111 -5.81 13.31 -6.29
C ARG A 111 -5.69 13.52 -7.81
N VAL A 112 -6.77 13.23 -8.54
CA VAL A 112 -6.82 13.49 -9.99
C VAL A 112 -7.14 14.96 -10.23
N SER A 113 -6.15 15.72 -10.71
CA SER A 113 -6.25 17.18 -10.90
C SER A 113 -7.40 17.58 -11.81
N GLU A 114 -7.58 16.86 -12.92
CA GLU A 114 -8.66 17.10 -13.90
C GLU A 114 -10.04 16.59 -13.43
N GLY A 115 -10.06 15.81 -12.34
CA GLY A 115 -11.22 15.13 -11.82
C GLY A 115 -11.62 13.89 -12.62
N LEU A 116 -12.17 12.91 -11.90
CA LEU A 116 -12.74 11.68 -12.42
C LEU A 116 -14.18 11.91 -12.88
N ASN A 117 -14.50 11.39 -14.06
CA ASN A 117 -15.85 11.40 -14.60
C ASN A 117 -16.61 10.14 -14.14
N ASN A 118 -17.18 10.17 -12.93
CA ASN A 118 -17.86 9.00 -12.34
C ASN A 118 -19.05 8.48 -13.15
N ASN A 119 -19.58 9.25 -14.11
CA ASN A 119 -20.62 8.78 -15.02
C ASN A 119 -20.11 7.70 -16.00
N LYS A 120 -18.79 7.59 -16.19
CA LYS A 120 -18.15 6.53 -16.95
C LYS A 120 -17.79 5.30 -16.11
N ALA A 121 -17.86 5.41 -14.78
CA ALA A 121 -17.55 4.29 -13.90
C ALA A 121 -18.63 3.21 -13.99
N HIS A 122 -18.22 1.96 -13.92
CA HIS A 122 -19.17 0.86 -13.75
C HIS A 122 -19.59 0.79 -12.28
N ASN A 123 -20.86 1.07 -12.00
CA ASN A 123 -21.42 1.10 -10.66
C ASN A 123 -22.20 -0.18 -10.38
N LEU A 124 -22.04 -0.75 -9.20
CA LEU A 124 -22.90 -1.85 -8.77
C LEU A 124 -24.20 -1.34 -8.15
N PRO A 125 -25.35 -1.97 -8.46
CA PRO A 125 -26.58 -1.75 -7.71
C PRO A 125 -26.37 -2.07 -6.22
N PRO A 126 -27.01 -1.34 -5.29
CA PRO A 126 -26.84 -1.57 -3.85
C PRO A 126 -27.06 -3.01 -3.39
N ALA A 127 -28.02 -3.72 -4.00
CA ALA A 127 -28.26 -5.14 -3.70
C ALA A 127 -27.05 -6.04 -4.03
N GLN A 128 -26.33 -5.74 -5.12
CA GLN A 128 -25.12 -6.49 -5.48
C GLN A 128 -23.93 -6.13 -4.59
N VAL A 129 -23.81 -4.86 -4.19
CA VAL A 129 -22.82 -4.42 -3.19
C VAL A 129 -23.03 -5.19 -1.87
N TYR A 130 -24.27 -5.30 -1.42
CA TYR A 130 -24.61 -6.07 -0.23
C TYR A 130 -24.20 -7.55 -0.36
N LEU A 131 -24.49 -8.18 -1.50
CA LEU A 131 -24.10 -9.58 -1.74
C LEU A 131 -22.58 -9.77 -1.73
N ILE A 132 -21.82 -8.87 -2.36
CA ILE A 132 -20.35 -8.90 -2.34
C ILE A 132 -19.84 -8.74 -0.91
N ASN A 133 -20.37 -7.78 -0.15
CA ASN A 133 -19.94 -7.57 1.23
C ASN A 133 -20.28 -8.77 2.12
N SER A 134 -21.49 -9.31 2.00
CA SER A 134 -21.89 -10.49 2.78
C SER A 134 -21.05 -11.72 2.43
N ALA A 135 -20.74 -11.94 1.15
CA ALA A 135 -19.86 -13.03 0.73
C ALA A 135 -18.44 -12.85 1.28
N ASN A 136 -17.93 -11.60 1.27
CA ASN A 136 -16.63 -11.26 1.84
C ASN A 136 -16.60 -11.56 3.34
N ASP A 137 -17.59 -11.11 4.10
CA ASP A 137 -17.64 -11.33 5.55
C ASP A 137 -17.62 -12.83 5.90
N GLN A 138 -18.42 -13.62 5.18
CA GLN A 138 -18.45 -15.08 5.36
C GLN A 138 -17.11 -15.75 5.01
N GLU A 139 -16.39 -15.25 3.99
CA GLU A 139 -15.08 -15.80 3.64
C GLU A 139 -14.01 -15.40 4.65
N TRP A 140 -14.04 -14.16 5.14
CA TRP A 140 -13.16 -13.71 6.22
C TRP A 140 -13.34 -14.57 7.48
N ASP A 141 -14.58 -14.85 7.87
CA ASP A 141 -14.87 -15.74 9.00
C ASP A 141 -14.26 -17.13 8.78
N ARG A 142 -14.41 -17.70 7.58
CA ARG A 142 -13.81 -19.01 7.22
C ARG A 142 -12.29 -19.00 7.23
N LEU A 143 -11.65 -17.96 6.69
CA LEU A 143 -10.19 -17.82 6.69
C LEU A 143 -9.66 -17.71 8.12
N ILE A 144 -10.35 -16.98 8.99
CA ILE A 144 -10.01 -16.88 10.42
C ILE A 144 -10.15 -18.26 11.08
N GLU A 145 -11.26 -18.97 10.85
CA GLU A 145 -11.47 -20.32 11.37
C GLU A 145 -10.40 -21.31 10.90
N GLU A 146 -10.03 -21.28 9.63
CA GLU A 146 -8.95 -22.11 9.07
C GLU A 146 -7.62 -21.78 9.73
N ARG A 147 -7.27 -20.49 9.84
CA ARG A 147 -6.04 -20.04 10.50
C ARG A 147 -5.98 -20.53 11.94
N VAL A 148 -7.08 -20.43 12.69
CA VAL A 148 -7.19 -20.95 14.06
C VAL A 148 -7.02 -22.47 14.09
N ARG A 149 -7.61 -23.20 13.14
CA ARG A 149 -7.48 -24.67 13.05
C ARG A 149 -6.05 -25.09 12.77
N ARG A 150 -5.37 -24.43 11.82
CA ARG A 150 -3.97 -24.69 11.47
C ARG A 150 -3.03 -24.41 12.65
N LEU A 151 -3.28 -23.35 13.40
CA LEU A 151 -2.56 -23.05 14.65
C LEU A 151 -2.75 -24.17 15.68
N ALA A 152 -3.99 -24.63 15.87
CA ALA A 152 -4.29 -25.73 16.79
C ALA A 152 -3.64 -27.05 16.38
N SER A 153 -3.41 -27.29 15.08
CA SER A 153 -2.73 -28.49 14.57
C SER A 153 -1.20 -28.40 14.59
N GLY A 154 -0.63 -27.30 15.08
CA GLY A 154 0.82 -27.08 15.11
C GLY A 154 1.44 -26.80 13.73
N ALA A 155 0.63 -26.37 12.75
CA ALA A 155 1.17 -25.91 11.47
C ALA A 155 1.99 -24.64 11.70
N CYS A 156 3.15 -24.55 11.04
CA CYS A 156 3.96 -23.33 11.07
C CYS A 156 3.24 -22.26 10.24
N LEU A 157 2.70 -21.24 10.90
CA LEU A 157 2.30 -20.02 10.21
C LEU A 157 3.54 -19.29 9.68
N PRO A 158 3.40 -18.36 8.72
CA PRO A 158 4.43 -17.38 8.41
C PRO A 158 4.99 -16.81 9.72
N GLN A 159 6.31 -16.91 9.91
CA GLN A 159 6.95 -16.69 11.21
C GLN A 159 6.96 -15.20 11.62
N SER A 160 6.67 -14.29 10.69
CA SER A 160 6.54 -12.86 10.97
C SER A 160 5.36 -12.23 10.21
N SER A 161 4.78 -11.18 10.78
CA SER A 161 3.82 -10.31 10.07
C SER A 161 4.46 -9.56 8.90
N GLU A 162 5.79 -9.53 8.82
CA GLU A 162 6.52 -8.93 7.69
C GLU A 162 6.54 -9.87 6.47
N ASP A 163 6.42 -11.18 6.71
CA ASP A 163 6.31 -12.22 5.68
C ASP A 163 4.86 -12.47 5.24
N ASP A 164 3.88 -12.00 6.02
CA ASP A 164 2.45 -12.09 5.69
C ASP A 164 2.05 -10.86 4.86
N PRO A 165 1.90 -10.99 3.53
CA PRO A 165 1.59 -9.86 2.66
C PRO A 165 0.25 -9.20 3.01
N PHE A 166 -0.64 -9.92 3.71
CA PHE A 166 -1.96 -9.45 4.14
C PHE A 166 -1.94 -8.67 5.46
N LEU A 167 -0.88 -8.78 6.26
CA LEU A 167 -0.71 -8.06 7.53
C LEU A 167 0.27 -6.88 7.44
N ASP A 168 0.90 -6.69 6.29
CA ASP A 168 1.84 -5.60 6.06
C ASP A 168 1.10 -4.24 6.00
N SER A 169 1.52 -3.29 6.84
CA SER A 169 0.95 -1.92 6.91
C SER A 169 1.39 -1.00 5.77
N PHE A 170 2.19 -1.50 4.83
CA PHE A 170 2.66 -0.74 3.69
C PHE A 170 1.53 -0.45 2.68
N VAL A 171 1.13 0.83 2.58
CA VAL A 171 0.06 1.29 1.67
C VAL A 171 0.69 1.88 0.40
N PRO A 172 0.61 1.22 -0.77
CA PRO A 172 1.17 1.76 -1.99
C PRO A 172 0.35 2.93 -2.54
N LEU A 173 1.06 3.89 -3.15
CA LEU A 173 0.44 4.99 -3.89
C LEU A 173 0.05 4.50 -5.29
N VAL A 174 -1.19 4.77 -5.69
CA VAL A 174 -1.75 4.32 -6.96
C VAL A 174 -2.37 5.47 -7.76
N ASP A 175 -2.19 5.38 -9.07
CA ASP A 175 -2.99 6.08 -10.07
C ASP A 175 -4.29 5.31 -10.30
N VAL A 176 -5.38 6.04 -10.56
CA VAL A 176 -6.70 5.44 -10.81
C VAL A 176 -7.40 6.06 -12.00
N GLY A 177 -8.28 5.29 -12.63
CA GLY A 177 -9.21 5.79 -13.64
C GLY A 177 -10.47 4.95 -13.79
N VAL A 178 -11.52 5.59 -14.31
CA VAL A 178 -12.88 5.03 -14.36
C VAL A 178 -13.24 4.32 -15.67
N ASP A 179 -12.48 4.55 -16.75
CA ASP A 179 -12.77 4.00 -18.08
C ASP A 179 -12.12 2.62 -18.28
N ILE A 180 -12.67 1.60 -17.60
CA ILE A 180 -12.10 0.25 -17.59
C ILE A 180 -12.27 -0.42 -18.97
N ALA A 181 -13.41 -0.20 -19.62
CA ALA A 181 -13.70 -0.82 -20.92
C ALA A 181 -12.70 -0.36 -21.99
N GLU A 182 -12.38 0.93 -22.04
CA GLU A 182 -11.34 1.46 -22.94
C GLU A 182 -9.95 0.93 -22.54
N ARG A 183 -9.62 0.96 -21.24
CA ARG A 183 -8.29 0.60 -20.74
C ARG A 183 -7.91 -0.85 -21.01
N PHE A 184 -8.89 -1.77 -20.97
CA PHE A 184 -8.68 -3.20 -21.16
C PHE A 184 -9.24 -3.71 -22.50
N ALA A 185 -9.56 -2.80 -23.43
CA ALA A 185 -9.96 -3.18 -24.78
C ALA A 185 -8.83 -3.99 -25.46
N GLY A 186 -9.07 -5.28 -25.71
CA GLY A 186 -8.08 -6.19 -26.30
C GLY A 186 -7.11 -6.85 -25.31
N SER A 187 -7.32 -6.69 -24.00
CA SER A 187 -6.59 -7.51 -23.01
C SER A 187 -7.32 -8.81 -22.74
N ASP A 188 -6.69 -9.92 -23.10
CA ASP A 188 -7.23 -11.27 -22.84
C ASP A 188 -6.95 -11.74 -21.41
N GLN A 189 -6.02 -11.10 -20.71
CA GLN A 189 -5.67 -11.43 -19.33
C GLN A 189 -5.68 -10.20 -18.43
N LEU A 190 -6.19 -10.40 -17.21
CA LEU A 190 -5.99 -9.47 -16.10
C LEU A 190 -4.83 -10.00 -15.24
N PRO A 191 -4.00 -9.12 -14.66
CA PRO A 191 -3.06 -9.52 -13.64
C PRO A 191 -3.75 -10.26 -12.49
N THR A 192 -3.03 -11.19 -11.88
CA THR A 192 -3.46 -11.89 -10.66
C THR A 192 -3.23 -11.00 -9.43
N ILE A 193 -3.81 -11.39 -8.30
CA ILE A 193 -3.54 -10.76 -7.01
C ILE A 193 -2.07 -10.92 -6.59
N TYR A 194 -1.43 -12.05 -6.92
CA TYR A 194 -0.04 -12.30 -6.57
C TYR A 194 0.91 -11.36 -7.33
N ASP A 195 0.56 -11.00 -8.57
CA ASP A 195 1.31 -9.98 -9.32
C ASP A 195 1.34 -8.64 -8.59
N TYR A 196 0.21 -8.25 -7.99
CA TYR A 196 0.12 -7.03 -7.18
C TYR A 196 1.02 -7.12 -5.94
N PHE A 197 0.98 -8.22 -5.20
CA PHE A 197 1.84 -8.39 -4.02
C PHE A 197 3.32 -8.44 -4.38
N GLU A 198 3.69 -9.02 -5.51
CA GLU A 198 5.08 -9.02 -5.99
C GLU A 198 5.54 -7.60 -6.32
N GLU A 199 4.74 -6.83 -7.04
CA GLU A 199 5.01 -5.41 -7.34
C GLU A 199 5.12 -4.56 -6.08
N ARG A 200 4.19 -4.75 -5.14
CA ARG A 200 4.20 -4.10 -3.82
C ARG A 200 5.46 -4.43 -3.02
N ALA A 201 5.86 -5.70 -2.99
CA ALA A 201 7.07 -6.13 -2.30
C ALA A 201 8.34 -5.53 -2.93
N LYS A 202 8.41 -5.45 -4.27
CA LYS A 202 9.53 -4.83 -4.98
C LYS A 202 9.71 -3.36 -4.59
N ILE A 203 8.64 -2.57 -4.58
CA ILE A 203 8.72 -1.15 -4.22
C ILE A 203 9.03 -0.95 -2.73
N LYS A 204 8.47 -1.79 -1.85
CA LYS A 204 8.81 -1.79 -0.42
C LYS A 204 10.30 -2.01 -0.19
N ARG A 205 10.92 -2.98 -0.87
CA ARG A 205 12.37 -3.22 -0.78
C ARG A 205 13.20 -2.03 -1.24
N ILE A 206 12.79 -1.35 -2.32
CA ILE A 206 13.48 -0.14 -2.80
C ILE A 206 13.44 0.96 -1.73
N LEU A 207 12.28 1.18 -1.11
CA LEU A 207 12.11 2.21 -0.08
C LEU A 207 12.90 1.91 1.20
N ILE A 208 12.91 0.66 1.67
CA ILE A 208 13.72 0.24 2.82
C ILE A 208 15.20 0.48 2.52
N THR A 209 15.69 -0.01 1.38
CA THR A 209 17.09 0.17 0.95
C THR A 209 17.48 1.64 0.84
N ALA A 210 16.58 2.49 0.31
CA ALA A 210 16.82 3.93 0.19
C ALA A 210 16.96 4.60 1.57
N ARG A 211 16.07 4.26 2.51
CA ARG A 211 16.08 4.77 3.89
C ARG A 211 17.34 4.34 4.64
N ASP A 212 17.73 3.08 4.55
CA ASP A 212 18.95 2.56 5.20
C ASP A 212 20.20 3.31 4.73
N ARG A 213 20.27 3.61 3.43
CA ARG A 213 21.37 4.40 2.85
C ARG A 213 21.35 5.85 3.30
N ALA A 214 20.17 6.47 3.42
CA ALA A 214 20.04 7.84 3.92
C ALA A 214 20.54 7.92 5.37
N ALA A 215 20.09 7.01 6.24
CA ALA A 215 20.55 6.90 7.62
C ALA A 215 22.08 6.68 7.70
N GLY A 216 22.64 5.81 6.85
CA GLY A 216 24.08 5.60 6.77
C GLY A 216 24.87 6.86 6.41
N ARG A 217 24.36 7.67 5.47
CA ARG A 217 25.00 8.95 5.08
C ARG A 217 25.00 9.96 6.22
N GLU A 218 23.91 10.06 6.98
CA GLU A 218 23.82 10.95 8.14
C GLU A 218 24.82 10.56 9.24
N CYS A 219 24.96 9.27 9.54
CA CYS A 219 25.96 8.79 10.50
C CYS A 219 27.40 9.12 10.07
N CYS A 220 27.74 8.93 8.79
CA CYS A 220 29.07 9.27 8.27
C CYS A 220 29.35 10.79 8.29
N ALA A 221 28.34 11.62 8.02
CA ALA A 221 28.47 13.08 8.06
C ALA A 221 28.72 13.60 9.50
N ILE A 222 28.05 13.02 10.49
CA ILE A 222 28.26 13.35 11.91
C ILE A 222 29.67 12.93 12.36
N ALA A 223 30.11 11.72 11.97
CA ALA A 223 31.47 11.26 12.28
C ALA A 223 32.54 12.18 11.67
N SER A 224 32.34 12.62 10.42
CA SER A 224 33.30 13.50 9.73
C SER A 224 33.36 14.92 10.33
N SER A 225 32.22 15.45 10.81
CA SER A 225 32.19 16.79 11.43
C SER A 225 32.80 16.83 12.83
N SER A 226 32.70 15.75 13.61
CA SER A 226 33.32 15.65 14.94
C SER A 226 34.86 15.53 14.91
N SER A 227 35.45 15.04 13.82
CA SER A 227 36.90 14.89 13.69
C SER A 227 37.64 16.20 13.38
N THR A 228 36.95 17.31 13.07
CA THR A 228 37.58 18.57 12.61
C THR A 228 37.86 19.58 13.74
N LYS A 229 37.54 19.27 15.00
CA LYS A 229 38.07 20.03 16.14
C LYS A 229 39.50 19.59 16.44
N GLN A 230 40.46 20.10 15.67
CA GLN A 230 41.84 20.14 16.11
C GLN A 230 41.90 20.93 17.43
N PRO A 231 42.54 20.40 18.49
CA PRO A 231 42.85 21.20 19.66
C PRO A 231 43.85 22.27 19.25
N SER A 232 43.38 23.52 19.13
CA SER A 232 44.28 24.67 19.10
C SER A 232 44.93 24.79 20.47
N ASP A 233 46.15 24.28 20.55
CA ASP A 233 47.04 24.36 21.68
C ASP A 233 47.47 25.81 21.90
N SER A 234 46.75 26.54 22.76
CA SER A 234 47.27 27.77 23.37
C SER A 234 46.39 28.21 24.55
N GLY A 235 46.94 28.12 25.76
CA GLY A 235 46.51 28.99 26.86
C GLY A 235 46.43 28.32 28.23
N THR A 236 47.56 28.27 28.93
CA THR A 236 47.62 28.24 30.40
C THR A 236 46.77 29.39 30.97
N GLY A 237 45.57 29.06 31.47
CA GLY A 237 44.62 30.00 32.07
C GLY A 237 44.15 29.51 33.43
N SER A 238 44.57 30.24 34.45
CA SER A 238 44.32 30.07 35.88
C SER A 238 42.89 29.66 36.26
N PHE A 239 42.81 28.61 37.08
CA PHE A 239 41.63 28.06 37.73
C PHE A 239 41.12 29.05 38.80
N LYS A 240 39.86 29.50 38.69
CA LYS A 240 39.13 30.13 39.79
C LYS A 240 37.82 29.38 40.00
N ASP A 241 37.70 28.83 41.21
CA ASP A 241 36.49 28.25 41.76
C ASP A 241 35.32 29.25 41.72
N SER A 242 34.16 28.79 41.26
CA SER A 242 32.88 29.40 41.61
C SER A 242 31.80 28.34 41.63
N ALA A 243 31.48 27.94 42.86
CA ALA A 243 30.29 27.18 43.21
C ALA A 243 29.05 27.88 42.67
N THR A 244 28.24 27.18 41.88
CA THR A 244 26.87 27.62 41.57
C THR A 244 25.92 26.48 41.91
N GLN A 245 25.00 26.81 42.81
CA GLN A 245 23.97 25.95 43.38
C GLN A 245 23.01 25.43 42.30
N SER A 246 22.75 24.12 42.34
CA SER A 246 21.58 23.51 41.70
C SER A 246 20.32 23.94 42.45
N LYS A 247 19.39 24.56 41.73
CA LYS A 247 18.01 24.76 42.18
C LYS A 247 17.11 23.87 41.35
N LEU A 248 16.70 22.74 41.94
CA LEU A 248 15.60 21.91 41.46
C LEU A 248 14.30 22.74 41.52
N ILE A 249 13.57 22.77 40.40
CA ILE A 249 12.15 23.14 40.39
C ILE A 249 11.41 21.97 39.76
N TYR A 250 10.71 21.22 40.62
CA TYR A 250 9.54 20.44 40.25
C TYR A 250 8.33 21.39 40.36
N GLN A 251 7.44 21.39 39.38
CA GLN A 251 6.06 21.86 39.54
C GLN A 251 5.12 20.80 38.97
N ASP A 252 4.00 20.67 39.69
CA ASP A 252 3.00 19.60 39.70
C ASP A 252 2.14 19.50 38.43
#